data_AF-A0AB39IY92-F1
#
_entry.id   AF-A0AB39IY92-F1
#
_cell.length_a   1.000
_cell.length_b   1.000
_cell.length_c   1.000
_cell.angle_alpha   90.00
_cell.angle_beta   90.00
_cell.angle_gamma   90.00
#
_symmetry.space_group_name_H-M   'P 1'
#
loop_
_entity.id
_entity.type
_entity.pdbx_description
1 polymer ?
#
loop_
_entity_poly.entity_id
_entity_poly.type
_entity_poly.pdbx_seq_one_letter_code
_entity_poly.pdbx_strand_id
1 'polypeptide(L)' 'MCSNSTCHELPRYDHNIEFEDLIDQCRALIYAVLEIPHPSVREVLSFLLQERIDALFAAFHQELAGPSHP' A
#
# COMPACT_ATOMS: atom_id res chain seq x y z
N MET A 1 36.59 -16.37 -21.31
CA MET A 1 36.26 -15.35 -20.28
C MET A 1 34.79 -15.01 -20.46
N CYS A 2 33.90 -15.75 -19.79
CA CYS A 2 32.48 -15.44 -19.78
C CYS A 2 32.22 -14.68 -18.48
N SER A 3 31.95 -13.39 -18.58
CA SER A 3 31.59 -12.55 -17.44
C SER A 3 30.24 -13.03 -16.93
N ASN A 4 30.24 -13.62 -15.75
CA ASN A 4 29.02 -13.93 -15.00
C ASN A 4 28.40 -12.60 -14.55
N SER A 5 27.63 -11.97 -15.43
CA SER A 5 26.66 -10.95 -15.05
C SER A 5 25.52 -11.66 -14.34
N THR A 6 25.64 -11.85 -13.03
CA THR A 6 24.50 -12.19 -12.20
C THR A 6 23.56 -11.00 -12.23
N CYS A 7 22.62 -11.00 -13.17
CA CYS A 7 21.44 -10.16 -13.08
C CYS A 7 20.78 -10.48 -11.74
N HIS A 8 21.00 -9.60 -10.75
CA HIS A 8 20.27 -9.64 -9.50
C HIS A 8 18.82 -9.34 -9.88
N GLU A 9 18.01 -10.38 -10.05
CA GLU A 9 16.58 -10.25 -10.20
C GLU A 9 16.10 -9.50 -8.96
N LEU A 10 15.77 -8.21 -9.13
CA LEU A 10 15.10 -7.44 -8.09
C LEU A 10 13.88 -8.27 -7.68
N PRO A 11 13.66 -8.50 -6.37
CA PRO A 11 12.47 -9.20 -5.93
C PRO A 11 11.30 -8.50 -6.60
N ARG A 12 10.52 -9.28 -7.38
CA ARG A 12 9.24 -8.80 -7.86
C ARG A 12 8.50 -8.38 -6.60
N TYR A 13 8.42 -7.07 -6.38
CA TYR A 13 7.50 -6.51 -5.40
C TYR A 13 6.16 -7.07 -5.85
N ASP A 14 5.66 -8.05 -5.10
CA ASP A 14 4.37 -8.64 -5.38
C ASP A 14 3.40 -7.46 -5.38
N HIS A 15 2.77 -7.22 -6.53
CA HIS A 15 1.91 -6.06 -6.72
C HIS A 15 0.62 -6.18 -5.90
N ASN A 16 0.43 -7.29 -5.18
CA ASN A 16 -0.61 -7.46 -4.20
C ASN A 16 -0.08 -7.01 -2.82
N ILE A 17 -0.54 -5.83 -2.39
CA ILE A 17 -0.27 -5.36 -1.04
C ILE A 17 -1.21 -6.13 -0.11
N GLU A 18 -0.63 -6.87 0.84
CA GLU A 18 -1.40 -7.62 1.84
C GLU A 18 -2.28 -6.68 2.69
N PHE A 19 -3.36 -7.21 3.26
CA PHE A 19 -4.32 -6.42 4.04
C PHE A 19 -3.67 -5.73 5.24
N GLU A 20 -2.76 -6.42 5.91
CA GLU A 20 -1.96 -5.92 7.03
C GLU A 20 -1.04 -4.77 6.60
N ASP A 21 -0.44 -4.86 5.42
CA ASP A 21 0.42 -3.80 4.87
C ASP A 21 -0.40 -2.55 4.53
N LEU A 22 -1.65 -2.69 4.08
CA LEU A 22 -2.56 -1.56 3.88
C LEU A 22 -2.91 -0.89 5.21
N ILE A 23 -3.11 -1.65 6.28
CA ILE A 23 -3.36 -1.11 7.63
C ILE A 23 -2.14 -0.32 8.11
N ASP A 24 -0.94 -0.87 7.96
CA ASP A 24 0.29 -0.22 8.39
C ASP A 24 0.57 1.05 7.59
N GLN A 25 0.30 1.05 6.28
CA GLN A 25 0.35 2.26 5.45
C GLN A 25 -0.64 3.33 5.92
N CYS A 26 -1.90 2.96 6.21
CA CYS A 26 -2.88 3.89 6.75
C CYS A 26 -2.41 4.51 8.06
N ARG A 27 -1.86 3.71 8.98
CA ARG A 27 -1.31 4.20 10.25
C ARG A 27 -0.16 5.17 10.05
N ALA A 28 0.80 4.83 9.20
CA ALA A 28 1.94 5.70 8.89
C ALA A 28 1.48 7.04 8.29
N LEU A 29 0.50 7.01 7.37
CA LEU A 29 -0.05 8.21 6.76
C LEU A 29 -0.81 9.08 7.76
N ILE A 30 -1.56 8.49 8.70
CA ILE A 30 -2.22 9.25 9.78
C ILE A 30 -1.17 10.00 10.61
N TYR A 31 -0.10 9.34 11.04
CA TYR A 31 0.97 10.00 11.79
C TYR A 31 1.63 11.12 10.98
N ALA A 32 1.92 10.87 9.70
CA ALA A 32 2.49 11.88 8.82
C ALA A 32 1.56 13.10 8.66
N VAL A 33 0.26 12.89 8.42
CA VAL A 33 -0.72 13.99 8.28
C VAL A 33 -0.80 14.84 9.55
N LEU A 34 -0.71 14.22 10.73
CA LEU A 34 -0.76 14.92 12.01
C LEU A 34 0.50 15.74 12.29
N GLU A 35 1.67 15.23 11.91
CA GLU A 35 2.96 15.85 12.23
C GLU A 35 3.44 16.84 11.16
N ILE A 36 3.00 16.71 9.90
CA ILE A 36 3.49 17.56 8.81
C ILE A 36 2.98 19.01 8.96
N PRO A 37 3.89 19.99 9.12
CA PRO A 37 3.52 21.40 9.28
C PRO A 37 3.22 22.08 7.94
N HIS A 38 3.69 21.52 6.82
CA HIS A 38 3.54 22.12 5.50
C HIS A 38 2.15 21.82 4.92
N PRO A 39 1.27 22.82 4.75
CA PRO A 39 -0.14 22.60 4.45
C PRO A 39 -0.38 21.84 3.15
N SER A 40 0.37 22.18 2.08
CA SER A 40 0.23 21.48 0.79
C SER A 40 0.71 20.03 0.82
N VAL A 41 1.70 19.71 1.66
CA VAL A 41 2.18 18.32 1.80
C VAL A 41 1.16 17.53 2.59
N ARG A 42 0.62 18.11 3.66
CA ARG A 42 -0.45 17.51 4.44
C ARG A 42 -1.68 17.21 3.58
N GLU A 43 -2.07 18.12 2.70
CA GLU A 43 -3.18 17.92 1.76
C GLU A 43 -2.94 16.71 0.84
N VAL A 44 -1.76 16.62 0.22
CA VAL A 44 -1.38 15.46 -0.60
C VAL A 44 -1.37 14.15 0.21
N LEU A 45 -0.84 14.17 1.43
CA LEU A 45 -0.85 13.00 2.32
C LEU A 45 -2.26 12.60 2.75
N SER A 46 -3.16 13.57 2.95
CA SER A 46 -4.58 13.29 3.22
C SER A 46 -5.28 12.64 2.04
N PHE A 47 -4.97 13.05 0.80
CA PHE A 47 -5.47 12.38 -0.40
C PHE A 47 -4.95 10.94 -0.49
N LEU A 48 -3.65 10.74 -0.28
CA LEU A 48 -3.08 9.40 -0.29
C LEU A 48 -3.65 8.51 0.83
N LEU A 49 -3.89 9.06 2.01
CA LEU A 49 -4.56 8.35 3.11
C LEU A 49 -5.96 7.91 2.71
N GLN A 50 -6.75 8.79 2.07
CA GLN A 50 -8.07 8.45 1.57
C GLN A 50 -8.01 7.28 0.58
N GLU A 51 -7.09 7.33 -0.40
CA GLU A 51 -6.91 6.22 -1.36
C GLU A 51 -6.58 4.89 -0.67
N ARG A 52 -5.75 4.92 0.38
CA ARG A 52 -5.40 3.70 1.14
C ARG A 52 -6.56 3.18 1.97
N ILE A 53 -7.40 4.05 2.52
CA ILE A 53 -8.64 3.67 3.21
C ILE A 53 -9.61 3.00 2.22
N ASP A 54 -9.77 3.56 1.03
CA ASP A 54 -10.66 3.01 0.00
C ASP A 54 -10.15 1.64 -0.48
N ALA A 55 -8.83 1.48 -0.64
CA ALA A 55 -8.20 0.19 -0.93
C ALA A 55 -8.42 -0.83 0.20
N LEU A 56 -8.27 -0.42 1.46
CA LEU A 56 -8.52 -1.26 2.62
C LEU A 56 -9.98 -1.73 2.69
N PHE A 57 -10.92 -0.82 2.42
CA PHE A 57 -12.34 -1.14 2.35
C PHE A 57 -12.65 -2.15 1.25
N ALA A 58 -12.08 -1.95 0.05
CA ALA A 58 -12.24 -2.89 -1.06
C ALA A 58 -11.67 -4.28 -0.72
N ALA A 59 -10.47 -4.34 -0.14
CA ALA A 59 -9.84 -5.59 0.28
C ALA A 59 -10.69 -6.33 1.34
N PHE A 60 -11.19 -5.60 2.35
CA PHE A 60 -12.08 -6.15 3.37
C PHE A 60 -13.36 -6.75 2.76
N HIS A 61 -13.97 -6.05 1.80
CA HIS A 61 -15.17 -6.54 1.13
C HIS A 61 -14.90 -7.72 0.19
N GLN A 62 -13.72 -7.81 -0.43
CA GLN A 62 -13.33 -8.97 -1.22
C GLN A 62 -13.15 -10.21 -0.33
N GLU A 63 -12.51 -10.06 0.83
CA GLU A 63 -12.37 -11.15 1.80
C GLU A 63 -13.74 -11.62 2.32
N LEU A 64 -14.64 -10.69 2.64
CA LEU A 64 -15.99 -11.01 3.11
C LEU A 64 -16.91 -11.60 2.03
N ALA A 65 -16.71 -11.23 0.77
CA ALA A 65 -17.50 -11.77 -0.34
C ALA A 65 -17.24 -13.27 -0.54
N GLY A 66 -16.10 -13.79 -0.05
CA GLY A 66 -15.65 -15.16 -0.25
C GLY A 66 -15.51 -15.52 -1.74
N PRO A 67 -14.86 -16.64 -2.09
CA PRO A 67 -15.08 -17.20 -3.42
C PRO A 67 -16.57 -17.52 -3.52
N SER A 68 -17.28 -16.86 -4.44
CA SER A 68 -18.62 -17.27 -4.83
C SER A 68 -18.48 -18.68 -5.40
N HIS A 69 -18.70 -19.69 -4.55
CA HIS A 69 -18.58 -21.08 -4.90
C HIS A 69 -19.72 -21.39 -5.90
N PRO A 70 -19.43 -21.84 -7.14
CA PRO A 70 -20.46 -22.43 -7.99
C PRO A 70 -21.00 -23.74 -7.40
#